data_AF-A0A512B7V1-F1
#
_entry.id   AF-A0A512B7V1-F1
#
_cell.length_a   1.000
_cell.length_b   1.000
_cell.length_c   1.000
_cell.angle_alpha   90.00
_cell.angle_beta   90.00
_cell.angle_gamma   90.00
#
_symmetry.space_group_name_H-M   'P 1'
#
loop_
_entity.id
_entity.type
_entity.pdbx_description
1 polymer ?
#
loop_
_entity_poly.entity_id
_entity_poly.type
_entity_poly.pdbx_seq_one_letter_code
_entity_poly.pdbx_strand_id
1 'polypeptide(L)'
;MFSTAEMTLLSRNRTSMKYLLSSLIIIAFFLNSCEKDQNRKLLGGYFKYSINGKETIINDEVGINSNVFDCTFKGDSVLTINVSKIYEGAGFIVKSDSIKDGTYVLDNANKAYYTNPLDQKRYYTNDKFKGTLNIKKGTFEAKELLYTLEGTFNFQAVDTVTGKNFNVVNGSFLMERTTFH
;
A
#
# COMPACT_ATOMS: atom_id res chain seq x y z
N MET A 1 59.71 42.20 21.37
CA MET A 1 58.96 42.95 20.35
C MET A 1 58.98 42.12 19.08
N PHE A 2 57.82 41.64 18.61
CA PHE A 2 57.73 40.86 17.38
C PHE A 2 57.87 41.76 16.16
N SER A 3 58.56 41.27 15.12
CA SER A 3 58.76 41.99 13.86
C SER A 3 57.43 42.20 13.14
N THR A 4 57.29 43.31 12.40
CA THR A 4 56.11 43.64 11.57
C THR A 4 55.74 42.56 10.56
N ALA A 5 56.70 41.71 10.16
CA ALA A 5 56.48 40.53 9.30
C ALA A 5 55.78 39.37 10.05
N GLU A 6 56.04 39.21 11.36
CA GLU A 6 55.45 38.14 12.18
C GLU A 6 53.99 38.46 12.55
N MET A 7 53.67 39.75 12.75
CA MET A 7 52.30 40.20 13.00
C MET A 7 51.37 40.04 11.78
N THR A 8 51.88 40.22 10.56
CA THR A 8 51.10 40.01 9.33
C THR A 8 50.78 38.53 9.10
N LEU A 9 51.71 37.63 9.39
CA LEU A 9 51.55 36.18 9.23
C LEU A 9 50.55 35.58 10.24
N LEU A 10 50.57 36.04 11.50
CA LEU A 10 49.58 35.68 12.52
C LEU A 10 48.18 36.22 12.20
N SER A 11 48.08 37.42 11.61
CA SER A 11 46.79 37.99 11.20
C SER A 11 46.20 37.26 9.98
N ARG A 12 47.03 36.87 9.01
CA ARG A 12 46.62 36.09 7.83
C ARG A 12 46.10 34.71 8.25
N ASN A 13 46.81 34.01 9.13
CA ASN A 13 46.39 32.70 9.63
C ASN A 13 45.07 32.77 10.44
N ARG A 14 44.87 33.81 11.27
CA ARG A 14 43.60 34.00 11.99
C ARG A 14 42.43 34.29 11.05
N THR A 15 42.66 35.04 9.98
CA THR A 15 41.59 35.39 9.02
C THR A 15 41.23 34.17 8.17
N SER A 16 42.22 33.42 7.68
CA SER A 16 42.01 32.17 6.94
C SER A 16 41.35 31.08 7.77
N MET A 17 41.69 30.97 9.06
CA MET A 17 41.09 29.99 9.98
C MET A 17 39.63 30.33 10.32
N LYS A 18 39.28 31.62 10.40
CA LYS A 18 37.88 32.06 10.55
C LYS A 18 37.05 31.69 9.33
N TYR A 19 37.58 31.88 8.11
CA TYR A 19 36.89 31.49 6.88
C TYR A 19 36.68 29.98 6.76
N LEU A 20 37.68 29.18 7.18
CA LEU A 20 37.59 27.72 7.27
C LEU A 20 36.53 27.25 8.29
N LEU A 21 36.43 27.91 9.46
CA LEU A 21 35.38 27.58 10.42
C LEU A 21 33.99 27.95 9.92
N SER A 22 33.85 29.12 9.27
CA SER A 22 32.55 29.54 8.71
C SER A 22 32.09 28.68 7.53
N SER A 23 33.01 28.17 6.70
CA SER A 23 32.64 27.25 5.61
C SER A 23 32.22 25.87 6.12
N LEU A 24 32.81 25.38 7.22
CA LEU A 24 32.39 24.13 7.88
C LEU A 24 30.98 24.23 8.48
N ILE A 25 30.61 25.37 9.07
CA ILE A 25 29.26 25.60 9.62
C ILE A 25 28.20 25.62 8.52
N ILE A 26 28.52 26.21 7.36
CA ILE A 26 27.62 26.28 6.21
C ILE A 26 27.42 24.88 5.60
N ILE A 27 28.47 24.06 5.47
CA ILE A 27 28.35 22.67 4.99
C ILE A 27 27.53 21.81 5.96
N ALA A 28 27.70 21.97 7.28
CA ALA A 28 26.89 21.26 8.28
C ALA A 28 25.40 21.66 8.25
N PHE A 29 25.09 22.91 7.88
CA PHE A 29 23.72 23.37 7.67
C PHE A 29 23.11 22.81 6.37
N PHE A 30 23.89 22.72 5.28
CA PHE A 30 23.42 22.14 4.02
C PHE A 30 23.25 20.60 4.07
N LEU A 31 24.05 19.89 4.87
CA LEU A 31 23.90 18.44 5.07
C LEU A 31 22.72 18.09 6.00
N ASN A 32 22.37 18.93 6.97
CA ASN A 32 21.17 18.72 7.80
C ASN A 32 19.85 19.07 7.10
N SER A 33 19.90 19.78 5.96
CA SER A 33 18.71 20.07 5.15
C SER A 33 18.53 19.14 3.96
N CYS A 34 19.40 18.13 3.79
CA CYS A 34 19.38 17.21 2.66
C CYS A 34 19.28 15.74 3.12
N GLU A 35 18.51 15.47 4.18
CA GLU A 35 18.24 14.10 4.59
C GLU A 35 16.88 14.00 5.28
N LYS A 36 15.81 14.31 4.54
CA LYS A 36 14.45 13.91 4.93
C LYS A 36 13.46 13.70 3.78
N ASP A 37 13.93 13.65 2.53
CA ASP A 37 13.06 13.40 1.37
C ASP A 37 13.29 12.04 0.68
N GLN A 38 14.26 11.23 1.12
CA GLN A 38 14.45 9.87 0.59
C GLN A 38 13.69 8.78 1.34
N ASN A 39 13.01 9.12 2.44
CA ASN A 39 12.17 8.18 3.19
C ASN A 39 10.67 8.31 2.90
N ARG A 40 10.25 9.15 1.93
CA ARG A 40 8.96 8.98 1.25
C ARG A 40 9.06 7.76 0.33
N LYS A 41 9.25 6.56 0.88
CA LYS A 41 8.65 5.39 0.23
C LYS A 41 7.16 5.66 0.28
N LEU A 42 6.59 6.08 -0.85
CA LEU A 42 5.17 5.88 -1.11
C LEU A 42 4.86 4.47 -0.62
N LEU A 43 4.00 4.34 0.39
CA LEU A 43 3.42 3.05 0.75
C LEU A 43 2.60 2.63 -0.47
N GLY A 44 3.24 1.96 -1.43
CA GLY A 44 2.56 1.35 -2.56
C GLY A 44 1.48 0.42 -2.02
N GLY A 45 0.31 0.42 -2.64
CA GLY A 45 -0.77 -0.47 -2.26
C GLY A 45 -0.30 -1.93 -2.25
N TYR A 46 -0.86 -2.74 -1.37
CA TYR A 46 -0.59 -4.17 -1.33
C TYR A 46 -1.87 -4.98 -1.15
N PHE A 47 -1.81 -6.23 -1.59
CA PHE A 47 -2.84 -7.24 -1.40
C PHE A 47 -2.17 -8.59 -1.12
N LYS A 48 -2.41 -9.15 0.06
CA LYS A 48 -1.74 -10.36 0.56
C LYS A 48 -2.79 -11.38 1.01
N TYR A 49 -2.51 -12.66 0.78
CA TYR A 49 -3.30 -13.78 1.31
C TYR A 49 -2.48 -15.08 1.28
N SER A 50 -3.04 -16.16 1.82
CA SER A 50 -2.45 -17.49 1.80
C SER A 50 -3.44 -18.57 1.36
N ILE A 51 -2.96 -19.54 0.60
CA ILE A 51 -3.70 -20.75 0.21
C ILE A 51 -2.78 -21.95 0.44
N ASN A 52 -3.25 -22.97 1.19
CA ASN A 52 -2.47 -24.17 1.53
C ASN A 52 -1.10 -23.85 2.15
N GLY A 53 -1.02 -22.78 2.96
CA GLY A 53 0.23 -22.32 3.59
C GLY A 53 1.19 -21.56 2.65
N LYS A 54 0.91 -21.48 1.35
CA LYS A 54 1.65 -20.64 0.41
C LYS A 54 1.11 -19.22 0.46
N GLU A 55 1.98 -18.27 0.76
CA GLU A 55 1.68 -16.84 0.75
C GLU A 55 1.81 -16.26 -0.66
N THR A 56 0.86 -15.39 -1.02
CA THR A 56 0.86 -14.57 -2.23
C THR A 56 0.79 -13.11 -1.82
N ILE A 57 1.68 -12.28 -2.39
CA ILE A 57 1.69 -10.83 -2.25
C ILE A 57 1.64 -10.21 -3.65
N ILE A 58 0.67 -9.33 -3.86
CA ILE A 58 0.52 -8.51 -5.06
C ILE A 58 0.66 -7.06 -4.62
N ASN A 59 1.66 -6.36 -5.16
CA ASN A 59 1.90 -4.95 -4.91
C ASN A 59 1.37 -4.11 -6.07
N ASP A 60 0.99 -2.88 -5.77
CA ASP A 60 0.67 -1.85 -6.75
C ASP A 60 1.95 -1.40 -7.46
N GLU A 61 2.28 -2.10 -8.55
CA GLU A 61 3.45 -1.84 -9.38
C GLU A 61 3.01 -1.15 -10.68
N VAL A 62 3.29 0.16 -10.77
CA VAL A 62 3.05 0.96 -11.98
C VAL A 62 3.90 0.40 -13.14
N GLY A 63 3.25 0.04 -14.25
CA GLY A 63 3.92 -0.31 -15.52
C GLY A 63 3.99 -1.81 -15.85
N ILE A 64 3.38 -2.68 -15.05
CA ILE A 64 3.21 -4.09 -15.41
C ILE A 64 1.82 -4.28 -16.02
N ASN A 65 1.76 -4.37 -17.35
CA ASN A 65 0.51 -4.46 -18.14
C ASN A 65 -0.40 -5.66 -17.81
N SER A 66 0.01 -6.59 -16.94
CA SER A 66 -0.76 -7.79 -16.56
C SER A 66 -1.33 -7.77 -15.15
N ASN A 67 -1.09 -6.70 -14.38
CA ASN A 67 -1.63 -6.58 -13.04
C ASN A 67 -2.93 -5.76 -13.05
N VAL A 68 -3.94 -6.26 -12.35
CA VAL A 68 -5.12 -5.48 -11.97
C VAL A 68 -4.99 -5.21 -10.48
N PHE A 69 -5.11 -3.96 -10.07
CA PHE A 69 -5.02 -3.54 -8.68
C PHE A 69 -6.02 -2.39 -8.44
N ASP A 70 -7.29 -2.75 -8.31
CA ASP A 70 -8.40 -1.78 -8.30
C ASP A 70 -9.26 -1.89 -7.04
N CYS A 71 -9.56 -0.75 -6.44
CA CYS A 71 -10.49 -0.58 -5.32
C CYS A 71 -11.43 0.58 -5.66
N THR A 72 -12.65 0.23 -6.08
CA THR A 72 -13.63 1.16 -6.63
C THR A 72 -14.89 1.24 -5.77
N PHE A 73 -15.33 2.47 -5.50
CA PHE A 73 -16.64 2.78 -4.93
C PHE A 73 -17.60 3.25 -6.04
N LYS A 74 -18.78 2.64 -6.13
CA LYS A 74 -19.90 3.13 -6.96
C LYS A 74 -20.93 3.79 -6.07
N GLY A 75 -20.84 5.12 -5.96
CA GLY A 75 -21.49 5.86 -4.88
C GLY A 75 -21.11 5.30 -3.51
N ASP A 76 -22.02 5.37 -2.54
CA ASP A 76 -21.80 4.83 -1.20
C ASP A 76 -22.30 3.38 -1.03
N SER A 77 -22.87 2.76 -2.06
CA SER A 77 -23.62 1.51 -1.90
C SER A 77 -22.87 0.25 -2.34
N VAL A 78 -21.84 0.39 -3.19
CA VAL A 78 -21.09 -0.74 -3.73
C VAL A 78 -19.59 -0.50 -3.62
N LEU A 79 -18.89 -1.46 -3.03
CA LEU A 79 -17.44 -1.57 -3.03
C LEU A 79 -17.04 -2.75 -3.91
N THR A 80 -16.17 -2.50 -4.89
CA THR A 80 -15.51 -3.53 -5.69
C THR A 80 -14.02 -3.47 -5.46
N ILE A 81 -13.42 -4.60 -5.08
CA ILE A 81 -11.97 -4.77 -5.03
C ILE A 81 -11.63 -5.88 -6.02
N ASN A 82 -10.74 -5.61 -6.97
CA ASN A 82 -10.30 -6.57 -7.96
C ASN A 82 -8.78 -6.54 -8.04
N VAL A 83 -8.14 -7.62 -7.58
CA VAL A 83 -6.68 -7.74 -7.62
C VAL A 83 -6.28 -9.02 -8.34
N SER A 84 -5.40 -8.90 -9.32
CA SER A 84 -4.83 -10.06 -10.03
C SER A 84 -3.42 -9.79 -10.56
N LYS A 85 -2.56 -10.81 -10.52
CA LYS A 85 -1.22 -10.88 -11.11
C LYS A 85 -1.05 -12.23 -11.79
N ILE A 86 -0.77 -12.23 -13.10
CA ILE A 86 -0.51 -13.46 -13.89
C ILE A 86 -1.58 -14.54 -13.64
N TYR A 87 -2.85 -14.21 -13.89
CA TYR A 87 -4.02 -15.09 -13.72
C TYR A 87 -4.27 -15.64 -12.30
N GLU A 88 -3.48 -15.23 -11.31
CA GLU A 88 -3.75 -15.45 -9.88
C GLU A 88 -4.29 -14.17 -9.26
N GLY A 89 -5.26 -14.28 -8.35
CA GLY A 89 -5.78 -13.10 -7.67
C GLY A 89 -7.02 -13.35 -6.85
N ALA A 90 -7.51 -12.30 -6.19
CA ALA A 90 -8.75 -12.35 -5.44
C ALA A 90 -9.44 -10.99 -5.45
N GLY A 91 -10.71 -10.96 -5.06
CA GLY A 91 -11.46 -9.73 -5.00
C GLY A 91 -12.79 -9.87 -4.29
N PHE A 92 -13.44 -8.73 -4.11
CA PHE A 92 -14.66 -8.58 -3.33
C PHE A 92 -15.67 -7.72 -4.08
N ILE A 93 -16.94 -8.06 -3.97
CA ILE A 93 -18.07 -7.24 -4.41
C ILE A 93 -19.02 -7.15 -3.22
N VAL A 94 -19.01 -6.01 -2.53
CA VAL A 94 -19.82 -5.76 -1.34
C VAL A 94 -20.90 -4.77 -1.69
N LYS A 95 -22.14 -5.07 -1.29
CA LYS A 95 -23.32 -4.24 -1.49
C LYS A 95 -23.98 -3.96 -0.14
N SER A 96 -24.28 -2.69 0.11
CA SER A 96 -24.96 -2.20 1.31
C SER A 96 -25.71 -0.92 0.96
N ASP A 97 -26.69 -0.52 1.78
CA ASP A 97 -27.29 0.81 1.66
C ASP A 97 -26.23 1.91 1.84
N SER A 98 -25.20 1.62 2.65
CA SER A 98 -24.02 2.46 2.82
C SER A 98 -22.82 1.61 3.25
N ILE A 99 -21.72 1.70 2.51
CA ILE A 99 -20.45 1.05 2.81
C ILE A 99 -19.71 1.86 3.87
N LYS A 100 -19.64 1.31 5.07
CA LYS A 100 -18.99 1.86 6.26
C LYS A 100 -17.84 0.98 6.72
N ASP A 101 -17.04 1.49 7.63
CA ASP A 101 -16.05 0.68 8.34
C ASP A 101 -16.74 -0.42 9.14
N GLY A 102 -16.11 -1.59 9.19
CA GLY A 102 -16.63 -2.74 9.91
C GLY A 102 -16.51 -4.05 9.14
N THR A 103 -17.20 -5.06 9.67
CA THR A 103 -17.15 -6.43 9.17
C THR A 103 -18.35 -6.75 8.29
N TYR A 104 -18.07 -7.29 7.12
CA TYR A 104 -19.01 -7.77 6.13
C TYR A 104 -18.89 -9.28 6.02
N VAL A 105 -20.03 -9.98 6.03
CA VAL A 105 -20.08 -11.40 5.70
C VAL A 105 -19.94 -11.53 4.20
N LEU A 106 -18.99 -12.37 3.76
CA LEU A 106 -18.80 -12.72 2.37
C LEU A 106 -19.58 -14.00 2.06
N ASP A 107 -20.66 -13.91 1.31
CA ASP A 107 -21.55 -15.00 0.92
C ASP A 107 -22.07 -14.78 -0.51
N ASN A 108 -23.32 -15.14 -0.81
CA ASN A 108 -23.91 -14.93 -2.14
C ASN A 108 -24.33 -13.46 -2.39
N ALA A 109 -24.69 -12.71 -1.33
CA ALA A 109 -25.08 -11.31 -1.44
C ALA A 109 -23.85 -10.40 -1.57
N ASN A 110 -22.83 -10.66 -0.74
CA ASN A 110 -21.54 -9.97 -0.78
C ASN A 110 -20.46 -10.97 -1.20
N LYS A 111 -20.03 -10.92 -2.46
CA LYS A 111 -19.22 -11.99 -3.03
C LYS A 111 -17.74 -11.77 -2.79
N ALA A 112 -17.01 -12.83 -2.50
CA ALA A 112 -15.57 -12.90 -2.68
C ALA A 112 -15.22 -13.92 -3.76
N TYR A 113 -14.10 -13.71 -4.44
CA TYR A 113 -13.59 -14.68 -5.39
C TYR A 113 -12.08 -14.89 -5.28
N TYR A 114 -11.66 -16.05 -5.74
CA TYR A 114 -10.26 -16.40 -5.98
C TYR A 114 -10.10 -16.86 -7.44
N THR A 115 -9.04 -16.40 -8.11
CA THR A 115 -8.65 -16.85 -9.45
C THR A 115 -7.46 -17.79 -9.32
N ASN A 116 -7.64 -19.04 -9.75
CA ASN A 116 -6.56 -20.04 -9.70
C ASN A 116 -5.65 -19.91 -10.92
N PRO A 117 -4.32 -19.71 -10.78
CA PRO A 117 -3.42 -19.56 -11.92
C PRO A 117 -3.35 -20.78 -12.83
N LEU A 118 -3.69 -21.98 -12.34
CA LEU A 118 -3.59 -23.22 -13.11
C LEU A 118 -4.68 -23.35 -14.18
N ASP A 119 -5.89 -22.90 -13.88
CA ASP A 119 -7.06 -23.06 -14.74
C ASP A 119 -7.68 -21.73 -15.16
N GLN A 120 -7.17 -20.61 -14.63
CA GLN A 120 -7.59 -19.23 -14.90
C GLN A 120 -9.08 -18.97 -14.63
N LYS A 121 -9.73 -19.83 -13.84
CA LYS A 121 -11.13 -19.70 -13.46
C LYS A 121 -11.26 -18.97 -12.14
N ARG A 122 -12.38 -18.25 -12.00
CA ARG A 122 -12.81 -17.62 -10.75
C ARG A 122 -13.72 -18.55 -9.97
N TYR A 123 -13.41 -18.74 -8.70
CA TYR A 123 -14.17 -19.50 -7.71
C TYR A 123 -14.74 -18.51 -6.71
N TYR A 124 -16.02 -18.66 -6.35
CA TYR A 124 -16.75 -17.65 -5.56
C TYR A 124 -17.21 -18.22 -4.22
N THR A 125 -17.43 -17.35 -3.24
CA THR A 125 -18.23 -17.65 -2.04
C THR A 125 -19.69 -17.93 -2.40
N ASN A 126 -20.40 -18.64 -1.52
CA ASN A 126 -21.84 -18.88 -1.61
C ASN A 126 -22.47 -19.04 -0.21
N ASP A 127 -23.73 -19.45 -0.13
CA ASP A 127 -24.47 -19.57 1.14
C ASP A 127 -23.90 -20.61 2.12
N LYS A 128 -23.10 -21.56 1.62
CA LYS A 128 -22.45 -22.60 2.43
C LYS A 128 -20.98 -22.28 2.71
N PHE A 129 -20.28 -21.76 1.70
CA PHE A 129 -18.86 -21.43 1.73
C PHE A 129 -18.71 -19.92 1.80
N LYS A 130 -18.55 -19.43 3.03
CA LYS A 130 -18.57 -18.01 3.36
C LYS A 130 -17.18 -17.48 3.72
N GLY A 131 -17.13 -16.20 4.05
CA GLY A 131 -15.99 -15.54 4.62
C GLY A 131 -16.35 -14.28 5.38
N THR A 132 -15.32 -13.54 5.74
CA THR A 132 -15.41 -12.26 6.42
C THR A 132 -14.46 -11.29 5.74
N LEU A 133 -14.93 -10.08 5.52
CA LEU A 133 -14.14 -8.94 5.09
C LEU A 133 -14.30 -7.84 6.15
N ASN A 134 -13.21 -7.46 6.80
CA ASN A 134 -13.19 -6.29 7.66
C ASN A 134 -12.52 -5.15 6.90
N ILE A 135 -13.19 -4.02 6.77
CA ILE A 135 -12.63 -2.84 6.11
C ILE A 135 -12.59 -1.66 7.07
N LYS A 136 -11.61 -0.81 6.86
CA LYS A 136 -11.47 0.46 7.56
C LYS A 136 -10.96 1.51 6.59
N LYS A 137 -11.59 2.67 6.59
CA LYS A 137 -11.11 3.86 5.87
C LYS A 137 -9.79 4.28 6.53
N GLY A 138 -8.73 4.33 5.73
CA GLY A 138 -7.49 4.95 6.18
C GLY A 138 -7.71 6.45 6.34
N THR A 139 -7.29 7.02 7.47
CA THR A 139 -7.17 8.47 7.66
C THR A 139 -5.70 8.83 7.53
N PHE A 140 -5.34 9.69 6.57
CA PHE A 140 -3.94 10.10 6.40
C PHE A 140 -3.65 11.46 7.05
N GLU A 141 -2.57 11.51 7.82
CA GLU A 141 -1.85 12.72 8.23
C GLU A 141 -0.90 13.17 7.11
N ALA A 142 -0.90 14.47 6.81
CA ALA A 142 0.03 15.20 5.93
C ALA A 142 -0.28 15.20 4.41
N LYS A 143 -1.00 16.26 4.02
CA LYS A 143 -0.85 17.11 2.81
C LYS A 143 -1.02 16.52 1.40
N GLU A 144 -1.22 15.21 1.21
CA GLU A 144 -1.67 14.65 -0.08
C GLU A 144 -2.90 13.76 0.15
N LEU A 145 -4.01 14.13 -0.48
CA LEU A 145 -5.33 13.49 -0.36
C LEU A 145 -5.34 12.10 -1.00
N LEU A 146 -4.78 11.09 -0.32
CA LEU A 146 -4.96 9.70 -0.74
C LEU A 146 -6.03 9.03 0.13
N TYR A 147 -7.22 8.86 -0.44
CA TYR A 147 -8.32 8.12 0.18
C TYR A 147 -7.96 6.63 0.19
N THR A 148 -7.38 6.11 1.25
CA THR A 148 -7.00 4.69 1.31
C THR A 148 -8.08 3.82 1.95
N LEU A 149 -8.14 2.56 1.54
CA LEU A 149 -8.89 1.51 2.20
C LEU A 149 -7.93 0.44 2.67
N GLU A 150 -7.97 0.14 3.96
CA GLU A 150 -7.30 -1.01 4.55
C GLU A 150 -8.33 -2.06 4.94
N GLY A 151 -7.92 -3.32 4.93
CA GLY A 151 -8.79 -4.38 5.40
C GLY A 151 -8.11 -5.72 5.58
N THR A 152 -8.81 -6.61 6.27
CA THR A 152 -8.42 -8.01 6.45
C THR A 152 -9.56 -8.91 5.99
N PHE A 153 -9.22 -10.11 5.53
CA PHE A 153 -10.22 -11.05 5.03
C PHE A 153 -9.81 -12.50 5.18
N ASN A 154 -10.83 -13.35 5.24
CA ASN A 154 -10.71 -14.81 5.12
C ASN A 154 -11.98 -15.31 4.44
N PHE A 155 -11.88 -16.22 3.48
CA PHE A 155 -13.06 -16.80 2.85
C PHE A 155 -12.77 -18.18 2.24
N GLN A 156 -13.85 -18.92 1.98
CA GLN A 156 -13.80 -20.15 1.22
C GLN A 156 -14.46 -19.94 -0.14
N ALA A 157 -13.69 -20.05 -1.21
CA ALA A 157 -14.22 -20.03 -2.57
C ALA A 157 -14.44 -21.45 -3.06
N VAL A 158 -15.48 -21.68 -3.85
CA VAL A 158 -15.84 -23.02 -4.33
C VAL A 158 -16.18 -23.03 -5.81
N ASP A 159 -15.85 -24.14 -6.46
CA ASP A 159 -16.42 -24.54 -7.74
C ASP A 159 -17.78 -25.19 -7.50
N THR A 160 -18.85 -24.54 -7.93
CA THR A 160 -20.21 -25.07 -7.75
C THR A 160 -20.49 -26.32 -8.55
N VAL A 161 -19.69 -26.62 -9.58
CA VAL A 161 -19.84 -27.82 -10.42
C VAL A 161 -19.05 -28.99 -9.85
N THR A 162 -17.78 -28.78 -9.51
CA THR A 162 -16.89 -29.87 -9.06
C THR A 162 -16.81 -30.04 -7.54
N GLY A 163 -17.29 -29.05 -6.77
CA GLY A 163 -17.18 -29.03 -5.31
C GLY A 163 -15.79 -28.70 -4.79
N LYS A 164 -14.81 -28.48 -5.67
CA LYS A 164 -13.44 -28.07 -5.31
C LYS A 164 -13.48 -26.76 -4.54
N ASN A 165 -12.82 -26.70 -3.39
CA ASN A 165 -12.77 -25.51 -2.54
C ASN A 165 -11.34 -24.96 -2.40
N PHE A 166 -11.27 -23.66 -2.14
CA PHE A 166 -10.04 -22.92 -1.88
C PHE A 166 -10.24 -22.10 -0.61
N ASN A 167 -9.44 -22.40 0.41
CA ASN A 167 -9.42 -21.65 1.65
C ASN A 167 -8.43 -20.51 1.49
N VAL A 168 -8.94 -19.29 1.33
CA VAL A 168 -8.15 -18.06 1.24
C VAL A 168 -8.11 -17.44 2.64
N VAL A 169 -6.94 -17.46 3.25
CA VAL A 169 -6.77 -17.09 4.66
C VAL A 169 -5.65 -16.06 4.84
N ASN A 170 -5.58 -15.45 6.03
CA ASN A 170 -4.60 -14.42 6.40
C ASN A 170 -4.57 -13.27 5.38
N GLY A 171 -5.74 -12.91 4.86
CA GLY A 171 -5.91 -11.87 3.87
C GLY A 171 -5.74 -10.49 4.48
N SER A 172 -4.98 -9.61 3.81
CA SER A 172 -4.86 -8.20 4.17
C SER A 172 -4.58 -7.34 2.94
N PHE A 173 -5.03 -6.09 2.97
CA PHE A 173 -4.77 -5.16 1.88
C PHE A 173 -4.71 -3.70 2.37
N LEU A 174 -4.02 -2.89 1.59
CA LEU A 174 -4.02 -1.44 1.63
C LEU A 174 -4.09 -0.94 0.18
N MET A 175 -5.13 -0.20 -0.18
CA MET A 175 -5.38 0.22 -1.56
C MET A 175 -5.86 1.66 -1.62
N GLU A 176 -5.50 2.38 -2.68
CA GLU A 176 -6.13 3.67 -2.99
C GLU A 176 -7.58 3.47 -3.46
N ARG A 177 -8.48 4.35 -3.02
CA ARG A 177 -9.90 4.32 -3.38
C ARG A 177 -10.15 5.19 -4.59
N THR A 178 -10.68 4.60 -5.65
CA THR A 178 -11.21 5.32 -6.80
C THR A 178 -12.73 5.46 -6.66
N THR A 179 -13.27 6.65 -6.90
CA THR A 179 -14.72 6.89 -6.91
C THR A 179 -15.17 7.14 -8.33
N PHE A 180 -16.16 6.40 -8.82
CA PHE A 180 -16.86 6.75 -10.07
C PHE A 180 -18.08 7.61 -9.75
N HIS A 181 -18.16 8.78 -10.38
CA HIS A 181 -19.32 9.67 -10.37
C HIS A 181 -20.31 9.32 -11.47
#